data_AF-A0A8S3ZR34-F1
#
_entry.id   AF-A0A8S3ZR34-F1
#
_cell.length_a   1.000
_cell.length_b   1.000
_cell.length_c   1.000
_cell.angle_alpha   90.00
_cell.angle_beta   90.00
_cell.angle_gamma   90.00
#
_symmetry.space_group_name_H-M   'P 1'
#
loop_
_entity.id
_entity.type
_entity.pdbx_description
1 polymer ?
#
loop_
_entity_poly.entity_id
_entity_poly.type
_entity_poly.pdbx_seq_one_letter_code
_entity_poly.pdbx_strand_id
1 'polypeptide(L)'
;MLQRERHLVAHKSVRLTSFRNLTLCLFGIAAGIFLVNILRITISRRRISCGSHRHGHPTEFGKTTLGGSHDLLASSEERFLFVGVMTTRKFLATRALASRLTWVSRVPGQVVYFLEKGEAYQGDLNVVELDGIEENAYPPQKKSFAMLQYINHHYAEDYEVISYVSLLIKKTYLTE
;
A
#
# COMPACT_ATOMS: atom_id res chain seq x y z
N MET A 1 -17.71 -48.05 -61.43
CA MET A 1 -16.63 -47.97 -60.41
C MET A 1 -16.07 -46.56 -60.24
N LEU A 2 -15.81 -45.80 -61.32
CA LEU A 2 -15.19 -44.45 -61.28
C LEU A 2 -15.96 -43.37 -60.46
N GLN A 3 -17.28 -43.46 -60.32
CA GLN A 3 -18.07 -42.48 -59.56
C GLN A 3 -17.87 -42.61 -58.03
N ARG A 4 -17.61 -43.83 -57.53
CA ARG A 4 -17.49 -44.11 -56.09
C ARG A 4 -16.15 -43.62 -55.53
N GLU A 5 -15.10 -43.66 -56.33
CA GLU A 5 -13.76 -43.19 -55.93
C GLU A 5 -13.69 -41.66 -55.84
N ARG A 6 -14.38 -40.94 -56.73
CA ARG A 6 -14.43 -39.46 -56.68
C ARG A 6 -15.10 -38.93 -55.41
N HIS A 7 -16.17 -39.56 -54.95
CA HIS A 7 -16.83 -39.19 -53.68
C HIS A 7 -15.96 -39.47 -52.45
N LEU A 8 -15.20 -40.56 -52.44
CA LEU A 8 -14.28 -40.89 -51.35
C LEU A 8 -13.07 -39.93 -51.29
N VAL A 9 -12.54 -39.52 -52.43
CA VAL A 9 -11.42 -38.55 -52.52
C VAL A 9 -11.87 -37.15 -52.07
N ALA A 10 -13.06 -36.70 -52.49
CA ALA A 10 -13.62 -35.43 -52.07
C ALA A 10 -13.87 -35.39 -50.54
N HIS A 11 -14.44 -36.47 -49.98
CA HIS A 11 -14.66 -36.55 -48.54
C HIS A 11 -13.33 -36.55 -47.75
N LYS A 12 -12.30 -37.27 -48.21
CA LYS A 12 -10.98 -37.27 -47.55
C LYS A 12 -10.31 -35.90 -47.60
N SER A 13 -10.37 -35.20 -48.74
CA SER A 13 -9.80 -33.86 -48.93
C SER A 13 -10.42 -32.79 -48.02
N VAL A 14 -11.75 -32.81 -47.87
CA VAL A 14 -12.48 -31.89 -46.98
C VAL A 14 -12.19 -32.17 -45.49
N ARG A 15 -12.04 -33.44 -45.11
CA ARG A 15 -11.73 -33.82 -43.72
C ARG A 15 -10.29 -33.44 -43.32
N LEU A 16 -9.33 -33.54 -44.26
CA LEU A 16 -7.92 -33.21 -44.02
C LEU A 16 -7.68 -31.70 -43.93
N THR A 17 -8.39 -30.90 -44.73
CA THR A 17 -8.32 -29.42 -44.69
C THR A 17 -9.01 -28.86 -43.44
N SER A 18 -10.14 -29.44 -43.02
CA SER A 18 -10.81 -29.08 -41.77
C SER A 18 -9.94 -29.38 -40.54
N PHE A 19 -9.29 -30.55 -40.49
CA PHE A 19 -8.37 -30.92 -39.40
C PHE A 19 -7.14 -30.02 -39.34
N ARG A 20 -6.56 -29.65 -40.50
CA ARG A 20 -5.42 -28.73 -40.58
C ARG A 20 -5.76 -27.31 -40.14
N ASN A 21 -6.98 -26.84 -40.40
CA ASN A 21 -7.42 -25.52 -39.94
C ASN A 21 -7.74 -25.53 -38.44
N LEU A 22 -8.30 -26.63 -37.94
CA LEU A 22 -8.58 -26.81 -36.51
C LEU A 22 -7.30 -26.83 -35.67
N THR A 23 -6.25 -27.51 -36.13
CA THR A 23 -4.97 -27.50 -35.42
C THR A 23 -4.38 -26.09 -35.34
N LEU A 24 -4.42 -25.31 -36.42
CA LEU A 24 -3.97 -23.91 -36.41
C LEU A 24 -4.76 -23.05 -35.40
N CYS A 25 -6.08 -23.24 -35.29
CA CYS A 25 -6.89 -22.53 -34.30
C CYS A 25 -6.51 -22.93 -32.86
N LEU A 26 -6.31 -24.22 -32.59
CA LEU A 26 -5.93 -24.71 -31.26
C LEU A 26 -4.55 -24.22 -30.83
N PHE A 27 -3.57 -24.21 -31.75
CA PHE A 27 -2.24 -23.63 -31.49
C PHE A 27 -2.32 -22.13 -31.21
N GLY A 28 -3.17 -21.40 -31.95
CA GLY A 28 -3.40 -19.97 -31.71
C GLY A 28 -3.98 -19.68 -30.33
N ILE A 29 -4.98 -20.46 -29.89
CA ILE A 29 -5.58 -20.32 -28.56
C ILE A 29 -4.57 -20.66 -27.46
N ALA A 30 -3.82 -21.75 -27.61
CA ALA A 30 -2.79 -22.14 -26.64
C ALA A 30 -1.68 -21.09 -26.53
N ALA A 31 -1.19 -20.58 -27.67
CA ALA A 31 -0.19 -19.52 -27.70
C ALA A 31 -0.71 -18.21 -27.06
N GLY A 32 -1.97 -17.85 -27.30
CA GLY A 32 -2.63 -16.70 -26.68
C GLY A 32 -2.73 -16.82 -25.16
N ILE A 33 -3.20 -17.96 -24.66
CA ILE A 33 -3.27 -18.24 -23.20
C ILE A 33 -1.88 -18.20 -22.58
N PHE A 34 -0.88 -18.78 -23.25
CA PHE A 34 0.50 -18.76 -22.80
C PHE A 34 1.05 -17.33 -22.72
N LEU A 35 0.84 -16.50 -23.75
CA LEU A 35 1.32 -15.12 -23.79
C LEU A 35 0.66 -14.24 -22.73
N VAL A 36 -0.65 -14.41 -22.49
CA VAL A 36 -1.37 -13.70 -21.41
C VAL A 36 -0.86 -14.11 -20.03
N ASN A 37 -0.62 -15.41 -19.80
CA ASN A 37 -0.07 -15.90 -18.54
C ASN A 37 1.37 -15.42 -18.32
N ILE A 38 2.22 -15.43 -19.35
CA ILE A 38 3.58 -14.88 -19.27
C ILE A 38 3.54 -13.38 -18.99
N LEU A 39 2.65 -12.62 -19.63
CA LEU A 39 2.50 -11.18 -19.37
C LEU A 39 2.02 -10.90 -17.93
N ARG A 40 1.04 -11.66 -17.42
CA ARG A 40 0.57 -11.59 -16.03
C ARG A 40 1.70 -11.90 -15.03
N ILE A 41 2.47 -12.96 -15.26
CA ILE A 41 3.62 -13.32 -14.41
C ILE A 41 4.71 -12.24 -14.46
N THR A 42 4.99 -11.68 -15.64
CA THR A 42 6.04 -10.66 -15.82
C THR A 42 5.65 -9.32 -15.20
N ILE A 43 4.38 -8.91 -15.33
CA ILE A 43 3.86 -7.69 -14.68
C ILE A 43 3.76 -7.88 -13.16
N SER A 44 3.36 -9.06 -12.69
CA SER A 44 3.33 -9.39 -11.26
C SER A 44 4.73 -9.37 -10.64
N ARG A 45 5.77 -9.84 -11.34
CA ARG A 45 7.17 -9.75 -10.90
C ARG A 45 7.73 -8.32 -10.89
N ARG A 46 7.21 -7.39 -11.70
CA ARG A 46 7.61 -5.97 -11.64
C ARG A 46 7.10 -5.23 -10.39
N ARG A 47 6.19 -5.81 -9.60
CA ARG A 47 5.79 -5.25 -8.30
C ARG A 47 6.67 -5.68 -7.12
N ILE A 48 7.70 -6.51 -7.34
CA ILE A 48 8.63 -6.93 -6.28
C ILE A 48 10.06 -6.59 -6.72
N SER A 49 10.37 -5.30 -6.73
CA SER A 49 11.75 -4.80 -6.67
C SER A 49 11.75 -3.41 -6.04
N CYS A 50 11.41 -3.36 -4.76
CA CYS A 50 12.10 -2.49 -3.81
C CYS A 50 12.58 -3.37 -2.66
N GLY A 51 13.89 -3.37 -2.46
CA GLY A 51 14.61 -4.25 -1.57
C GLY A 51 14.10 -4.20 -0.13
N SER A 52 13.92 -5.39 0.40
CA SER A 52 13.77 -5.69 1.81
C SER A 52 15.04 -5.29 2.57
N HIS A 53 14.90 -4.39 3.53
CA HIS A 53 15.67 -4.45 4.77
C HIS A 53 14.70 -4.17 5.93
N ARG A 54 13.74 -5.09 6.15
CA ARG A 54 12.88 -5.06 7.34
C ARG A 54 13.66 -5.60 8.53
N HIS A 55 14.28 -4.71 9.29
CA HIS A 55 14.51 -4.92 10.72
C HIS A 55 14.21 -3.62 11.46
N GLY A 56 12.92 -3.42 11.74
CA GLY A 56 12.42 -2.44 12.69
C GLY A 56 11.51 -3.19 13.64
N HIS A 57 12.06 -3.60 14.77
CA HIS A 57 11.37 -4.22 15.89
C HIS A 57 10.22 -3.31 16.37
N PRO A 58 8.94 -3.75 16.39
CA PRO A 58 7.92 -3.05 17.13
C PRO A 58 8.28 -3.19 18.61
N THR A 59 8.65 -2.09 19.25
CA THR A 59 8.78 -2.02 20.70
C THR A 59 7.46 -2.49 21.33
N GLU A 60 7.53 -3.59 22.08
CA GLU A 60 6.45 -4.18 22.86
C GLU A 60 5.78 -3.11 23.74
N PHE A 61 4.50 -2.88 23.50
CA PHE A 61 3.64 -2.19 24.45
C PHE A 61 2.96 -3.23 25.32
N GLY A 62 3.20 -3.17 26.63
CA GLY A 62 2.71 -4.13 27.61
C GLY A 62 1.19 -4.29 27.55
N LYS A 63 0.73 -5.52 27.30
CA LYS A 63 -0.62 -5.97 27.62
C LYS A 63 -0.52 -7.00 28.74
N THR A 64 -0.76 -6.54 29.97
CA THR A 64 -1.12 -7.40 31.11
C THR A 64 -2.44 -8.12 30.82
N THR A 65 -2.48 -9.37 31.27
CA THR A 65 -3.30 -10.50 30.87
C THR A 65 -4.79 -10.44 31.22
N LEU A 66 -5.61 -11.13 30.41
CA LEU A 66 -6.87 -11.88 30.68
C LEU A 66 -8.15 -11.36 30.02
N GLY A 67 -8.67 -12.09 29.02
CA GLY A 67 -10.08 -11.99 28.59
C GLY A 67 -10.38 -12.39 27.14
N GLY A 68 -10.28 -13.68 26.81
CA GLY A 68 -10.56 -14.22 25.48
C GLY A 68 -11.98 -13.87 24.96
N SER A 69 -12.07 -13.72 23.63
CA SER A 69 -13.24 -13.39 22.80
C SER A 69 -13.49 -11.90 22.47
N HIS A 70 -12.98 -10.94 23.25
CA HIS A 70 -13.02 -9.51 22.88
C HIS A 70 -11.77 -9.07 22.09
N ASP A 71 -10.70 -9.88 22.12
CA ASP A 71 -9.38 -9.55 21.54
C ASP A 71 -9.35 -9.55 20.01
N LEU A 72 -10.15 -10.38 19.34
CA LEU A 72 -10.19 -10.41 17.86
C LEU A 72 -10.86 -9.15 17.31
N LEU A 73 -11.96 -8.71 17.93
CA LEU A 73 -12.63 -7.45 17.58
C LEU A 73 -11.78 -6.25 17.97
N ALA A 74 -11.17 -6.23 19.16
CA ALA A 74 -10.24 -5.16 19.55
C ALA A 74 -9.04 -5.06 18.59
N SER A 75 -8.49 -6.19 18.13
CA SER A 75 -7.38 -6.18 17.17
C SER A 75 -7.79 -5.73 15.76
N SER A 76 -9.08 -5.85 15.41
CA SER A 76 -9.62 -5.41 14.13
C SER A 76 -9.97 -3.93 14.16
N GLU A 77 -10.56 -3.45 15.26
CA GLU A 77 -10.85 -2.03 15.51
C GLU A 77 -9.55 -1.22 15.64
N GLU A 78 -8.51 -1.74 16.32
CA GLU A 78 -7.19 -1.11 16.39
C GLU A 78 -6.53 -0.97 15.01
N ARG A 79 -6.89 -1.81 14.03
CA ARG A 79 -6.36 -1.83 12.66
C ARG A 79 -7.28 -1.19 11.63
N PHE A 80 -8.38 -0.56 12.04
CA PHE A 80 -9.30 0.07 11.09
C PHE A 80 -8.73 1.39 10.54
N LEU A 81 -8.29 2.29 11.43
CA LEU A 81 -7.92 3.66 11.06
C LEU A 81 -6.48 4.02 11.45
N PHE A 82 -5.70 4.45 10.48
CA PHE A 82 -4.42 5.11 10.69
C PHE A 82 -4.56 6.62 10.50
N VAL A 83 -4.10 7.41 11.46
CA VAL A 83 -4.03 8.87 11.35
C VAL A 83 -2.60 9.36 11.46
N GLY A 84 -2.07 9.85 10.35
CA GLY A 84 -0.79 10.53 10.34
C GLY A 84 -0.96 12.02 10.62
N VAL A 85 -0.25 12.56 11.61
CA VAL A 85 -0.27 13.99 11.94
C VAL A 85 1.07 14.64 11.59
N MET A 86 1.11 15.45 10.53
CA MET A 86 2.30 16.23 10.18
C MET A 86 2.46 17.41 11.16
N THR A 87 3.61 17.49 11.81
CA THR A 87 3.94 18.57 12.74
C THR A 87 5.42 18.94 12.65
N THR A 88 5.85 19.93 13.42
CA THR A 88 7.27 20.23 13.63
C THR A 88 7.62 20.09 15.10
N ARG A 89 8.91 20.02 15.38
CA ARG A 89 9.45 19.82 16.72
C ARG A 89 8.92 20.80 17.76
N LYS A 90 8.92 22.10 17.41
CA LYS A 90 8.41 23.16 18.29
C LYS A 90 6.93 23.02 18.66
N PHE A 91 6.15 22.29 17.85
CA PHE A 91 4.72 22.10 18.08
C PHE A 91 4.39 20.78 18.77
N LEU A 92 5.38 19.96 19.13
CA LEU A 92 5.14 18.70 19.86
C LEU A 92 4.59 18.96 21.27
N ALA A 93 5.27 19.79 22.05
CA ALA A 93 4.88 20.09 23.43
C ALA A 93 3.58 20.92 23.55
N THR A 94 3.10 21.49 22.43
CA THR A 94 1.91 22.36 22.40
C THR A 94 0.77 21.71 21.62
N ARG A 95 0.81 21.77 20.29
CA ARG A 95 -0.29 21.33 19.43
C ARG A 95 -0.44 19.81 19.40
N ALA A 96 0.66 19.07 19.31
CA ALA A 96 0.59 17.61 19.28
C ALA A 96 0.11 17.07 20.64
N LEU A 97 0.66 17.57 21.74
CA LEU A 97 0.21 17.21 23.09
C LEU A 97 -1.27 17.58 23.32
N ALA A 98 -1.71 18.77 22.90
CA ALA A 98 -3.12 19.16 22.98
C ALA A 98 -4.03 18.23 22.16
N SER A 99 -3.60 17.80 20.97
CA SER A 99 -4.35 16.84 20.15
C SER A 99 -4.47 15.47 20.83
N ARG A 100 -3.39 14.98 21.47
CA ARG A 100 -3.37 13.74 22.27
C ARG A 100 -4.39 13.78 23.40
N LEU A 101 -4.43 14.89 24.14
CA LEU A 101 -5.32 15.06 25.28
C LEU A 101 -6.80 15.25 24.89
N THR A 102 -7.11 15.56 23.64
CA THR A 102 -8.47 15.91 23.21
C THR A 102 -9.12 14.84 22.34
N TRP A 103 -8.80 14.82 21.04
CA TRP A 103 -9.51 14.00 20.06
C TRP A 103 -8.78 12.70 19.73
N VAL A 104 -7.45 12.68 19.81
CA VAL A 104 -6.63 11.50 19.45
C VAL A 104 -6.95 10.30 20.35
N SER A 105 -7.21 10.53 21.64
CA SER A 105 -7.60 9.48 22.59
C SER A 105 -8.95 8.80 22.26
N ARG A 106 -9.75 9.38 21.36
CA ARG A 106 -11.05 8.87 20.93
C ARG A 106 -11.01 8.20 19.55
N VAL A 107 -9.85 8.19 18.89
CA VAL A 107 -9.68 7.60 17.56
C VAL A 107 -9.62 6.06 17.72
N PRO A 108 -10.49 5.29 17.04
CA PRO A 108 -10.41 3.83 17.02
C PRO A 108 -9.30 3.39 16.04
N GLY A 109 -8.04 3.49 16.48
CA GLY A 109 -6.88 3.14 15.67
C GLY A 109 -5.58 3.79 16.14
N GLN A 110 -4.60 3.88 15.25
CA GLN A 110 -3.27 4.39 15.58
C GLN A 110 -3.06 5.82 15.06
N VAL A 111 -2.57 6.69 15.93
CA VAL A 111 -2.15 8.05 15.57
C VAL A 111 -0.63 8.17 15.70
N VAL A 112 0.03 8.65 14.65
CA VAL A 112 1.48 8.85 14.59
C VAL A 112 1.79 10.30 14.18
N TYR A 113 2.69 10.94 14.91
CA TYR A 113 3.17 12.29 14.63
C TYR A 113 4.43 12.24 13.76
N PHE A 114 4.39 12.89 12.61
CA PHE A 114 5.49 12.94 11.66
C PHE A 114 6.25 14.26 11.77
N LEU A 115 7.57 14.16 11.84
CA LEU A 115 8.51 15.28 11.96
C LEU A 115 9.54 15.24 10.85
N GLU A 116 10.24 16.35 10.63
CA GLU A 116 11.55 16.28 9.99
C GLU A 116 12.60 15.66 10.92
N LYS A 117 13.64 15.10 10.31
CA LYS A 117 14.83 14.58 10.98
C LYS A 117 15.50 15.62 11.87
N GLY A 118 15.87 15.22 13.09
CA GLY A 118 16.65 16.06 14.00
C GLY A 118 17.15 15.29 15.22
N GLU A 119 17.39 15.99 16.33
CA GLU A 119 17.62 15.38 17.65
C GLU A 119 16.48 14.43 18.08
N ALA A 120 16.78 13.34 18.78
CA ALA A 120 15.76 12.40 19.20
C ALA A 120 14.72 13.05 20.14
N TYR A 121 13.43 12.86 19.84
CA TYR A 121 12.36 13.24 20.75
C TYR A 121 12.23 12.21 21.90
N GLN A 122 12.20 12.69 23.15
CA GLN A 122 12.13 11.84 24.36
C GLN A 122 10.79 11.90 25.10
N GLY A 123 9.72 12.44 24.49
CA GLY A 123 8.41 12.50 25.15
C GLY A 123 7.50 11.30 24.85
N ASP A 124 6.31 11.32 25.45
CA ASP A 124 5.29 10.24 25.39
C ASP A 124 4.44 10.23 24.11
N LEU A 125 4.87 10.93 23.05
CA LEU A 125 4.16 10.96 21.77
C LEU A 125 4.76 9.93 20.81
N ASN A 126 3.89 9.18 20.12
CA ASN A 126 4.28 8.28 19.03
C ASN A 126 4.78 9.11 17.85
N VAL A 127 6.09 9.18 17.70
CA VAL A 127 6.76 10.12 16.80
C VAL A 127 7.63 9.37 15.81
N VAL A 128 7.52 9.77 14.54
CA VAL A 128 8.36 9.27 13.44
C VAL A 128 9.08 10.45 12.79
N GLU A 129 10.39 10.32 12.67
CA GLU A 129 11.22 11.28 11.94
C GLU A 129 11.37 10.86 10.48
N LEU A 130 11.04 11.77 9.56
CA LEU A 130 11.16 11.56 8.13
C LEU A 130 12.55 11.95 7.66
N ASP A 131 13.23 11.02 6.99
CA ASP A 131 14.54 11.26 6.38
C ASP A 131 14.45 12.17 5.14
N GLY A 132 15.47 13.03 4.95
CA GLY A 132 15.64 13.80 3.72
C GLY A 132 14.71 15.03 3.56
N ILE A 133 14.04 15.44 4.63
CA ILE A 133 13.20 16.65 4.68
C ILE A 133 13.82 17.64 5.66
N GLU A 134 14.07 18.87 5.21
CA GLU A 134 14.55 19.95 6.07
C GLU A 134 13.39 20.71 6.72
N GLU A 135 13.62 21.26 7.92
CA GLU A 135 12.59 22.00 8.68
C GLU A 135 12.03 23.20 7.92
N ASN A 136 12.87 23.91 7.17
CA ASN A 136 12.47 25.05 6.35
C ASN A 136 12.13 24.68 4.90
N ALA A 137 11.92 23.39 4.59
CA ALA A 137 11.61 22.94 3.23
C ALA A 137 10.19 23.36 2.81
N TYR A 138 10.05 24.60 2.35
CA TYR A 138 9.03 24.98 1.39
C TYR A 138 9.47 24.43 0.02
N PRO A 139 8.62 23.72 -0.76
CA PRO A 139 7.16 23.73 -0.73
C PRO A 139 6.52 22.64 0.14
N PRO A 140 5.33 22.92 0.74
CA PRO A 140 4.63 22.02 1.67
C PRO A 140 4.27 20.66 1.07
N GLN A 141 4.21 20.55 -0.26
CA GLN A 141 3.93 19.32 -0.98
C GLN A 141 5.02 18.25 -0.74
N LYS A 142 6.30 18.65 -0.68
CA LYS A 142 7.40 17.69 -0.49
C LYS A 142 7.28 16.96 0.86
N LYS A 143 6.86 17.70 1.90
CA LYS A 143 6.65 17.16 3.24
C LYS A 143 5.50 16.17 3.30
N SER A 144 4.34 16.54 2.74
CA SER A 144 3.18 15.64 2.71
C SER A 144 3.43 14.39 1.86
N PHE A 145 4.13 14.50 0.72
CA PHE A 145 4.45 13.33 -0.10
C PHE A 145 5.40 12.36 0.58
N ALA A 146 6.44 12.86 1.26
CA ALA A 146 7.35 12.00 2.00
C ALA A 146 6.66 11.29 3.18
N MET A 147 5.74 11.98 3.86
CA MET A 147 4.89 11.38 4.89
C MET A 147 4.00 10.27 4.30
N LEU A 148 3.27 10.54 3.21
CA LEU A 148 2.44 9.54 2.55
C LEU A 148 3.27 8.36 2.04
N GLN A 149 4.46 8.62 1.51
CA GLN A 149 5.41 7.58 1.10
C GLN A 149 5.82 6.72 2.30
N TYR A 150 6.12 7.32 3.45
CA TYR A 150 6.44 6.57 4.66
C TYR A 150 5.27 5.69 5.10
N ILE A 151 4.07 6.26 5.18
CA ILE A 151 2.85 5.54 5.57
C ILE A 151 2.60 4.37 4.61
N ASN A 152 2.76 4.60 3.31
CA ASN A 152 2.58 3.56 2.31
C ASN A 152 3.55 2.38 2.48
N HIS A 153 4.78 2.63 2.94
CA HIS A 153 5.76 1.56 3.14
C HIS A 153 5.61 0.82 4.48
N HIS A 154 5.01 1.45 5.50
CA HIS A 154 5.02 0.91 6.87
C HIS A 154 3.64 0.53 7.41
N TYR A 155 2.56 1.16 6.93
CA TYR A 155 1.23 1.03 7.53
C TYR A 155 0.12 0.72 6.52
N ALA A 156 0.37 0.84 5.21
CA ALA A 156 -0.70 0.69 4.21
C ALA A 156 -1.28 -0.73 4.08
N GLU A 157 -0.53 -1.76 4.47
CA GLU A 157 -1.06 -3.13 4.49
C GLU A 157 -1.76 -3.48 5.81
N ASP A 158 -1.50 -2.71 6.87
CA ASP A 158 -1.97 -3.00 8.22
C ASP A 158 -3.30 -2.32 8.56
N TYR A 159 -3.66 -1.28 7.81
CA TYR A 159 -4.83 -0.44 8.07
C TYR A 159 -5.77 -0.34 6.87
N GLU A 160 -7.08 -0.37 7.13
CA GLU A 160 -8.11 -0.23 6.08
C GLU A 160 -8.24 1.21 5.60
N VAL A 161 -8.25 2.17 6.53
CA VAL A 161 -8.43 3.60 6.25
C VAL A 161 -7.21 4.39 6.70
N ILE A 162 -6.70 5.24 5.81
CA ILE A 162 -5.57 6.13 6.09
C ILE A 162 -6.05 7.57 5.97
N SER A 163 -5.88 8.33 7.05
CA SER A 163 -6.11 9.77 7.10
C SER A 163 -4.82 10.50 7.44
N TYR A 164 -4.65 11.72 6.92
CA TYR A 164 -3.53 12.59 7.27
C TYR A 164 -4.03 13.98 7.65
N VAL A 165 -3.40 14.56 8.67
CA VAL A 165 -3.74 15.87 9.23
C VAL A 165 -2.46 16.68 9.35
N SER A 166 -2.49 17.96 8.96
CA SER A 166 -1.35 18.85 9.17
C SER A 166 -1.65 19.84 10.30
N LEU A 167 -0.87 19.79 11.38
CA LEU A 167 -0.90 20.79 12.46
C LEU A 167 -0.04 22.02 12.15
N LEU A 168 0.55 22.06 10.96
CA LEU A 168 1.23 23.22 10.40
C LEU A 168 0.16 24.20 9.87
N ILE A 169 -0.63 24.78 10.77
CA ILE A 169 -1.50 25.90 10.42
C ILE A 169 -0.60 26.98 9.82
N LYS A 170 -0.85 27.30 8.54
CA LYS A 170 -0.19 28.37 7.78
C LYS A 170 -0.05 29.61 8.67
N LYS A 171 1.18 29.97 9.03
CA LYS A 171 1.53 31.40 9.11
C LYS A 171 1.69 31.89 7.67
N THR A 172 0.56 32.08 7.02
CA THR A 172 0.40 32.75 5.72
C THR A 172 -1.07 33.13 5.79
N TYR A 173 -1.47 34.29 6.32
CA TYR A 173 -1.23 35.64 5.79
C TYR A 173 -1.46 36.72 6.88
N LEU A 174 -0.64 36.79 7.93
CA LEU A 174 -0.71 37.91 8.88
C LEU A 174 0.71 38.30 9.32
N THR A 175 1.37 39.01 8.43
CA THR A 175 2.41 40.00 8.75
C THR A 175 2.00 41.25 7.98
N GLU A 176 1.20 42.10 8.63
CA GLU A 176 1.29 43.55 8.45
C GLU A 176 2.49 44.04 9.26
#